data_AF-A0A7S2DSP1-F1
#
_entry.id   AF-A0A7S2DSP1-F1
#
_cell.length_a   1.000
_cell.length_b   1.000
_cell.length_c   1.000
_cell.angle_alpha   90.00
_cell.angle_beta   90.00
_cell.angle_gamma   90.00
#
_symmetry.space_group_name_H-M   'P 1'
#
loop_
_entity.id
_entity.type
_entity.pdbx_description
1 polymer ?
#
loop_
_entity_poly.entity_id
_entity_poly.type
_entity_poly.pdbx_seq_one_letter_code
_entity_poly.pdbx_strand_id
1 'polypeptide(L)'
;ALNAGISACGQGGEWRVALKLLSDLRGGHFAPDVVSHSAAITALAGDGEWEAAIGLVEEMQASRSAIAVNSAISACEACGEWRAATSLMQDLRSRALRPTIITFNTVISACEKGGQWERVLSILVRMASTDIAPD
;
A
#
# COMPACT_ATOMS: atom_id res chain seq x y z
N ALA A 1 14.45 0.35 19.72
CA ALA A 1 14.05 1.78 19.81
C ALA A 1 13.61 2.32 18.45
N LEU A 2 14.42 2.18 17.39
CA LEU A 2 14.12 2.71 16.05
C LEU A 2 12.84 2.12 15.42
N ASN A 3 12.62 0.80 15.45
CA ASN A 3 11.37 0.20 14.91
C ASN A 3 10.11 0.71 15.62
N ALA A 4 10.18 0.94 16.94
CA ALA A 4 9.08 1.51 17.71
C ALA A 4 8.81 2.97 17.32
N GLY A 5 9.87 3.74 17.02
CA GLY A 5 9.77 5.09 16.48
C GLY A 5 9.07 5.12 15.12
N ILE A 6 9.46 4.24 14.19
CA ILE A 6 8.83 4.15 12.87
C ILE A 6 7.35 3.74 12.98
N SER A 7 7.03 2.80 13.89
CA SER A 7 5.65 2.41 14.13
C SER A 7 4.81 3.55 14.73
N ALA A 8 5.39 4.37 15.60
CA ALA A 8 4.75 5.58 16.12
C ALA A 8 4.56 6.65 15.03
N CYS A 9 5.54 6.82 14.13
CA CYS A 9 5.40 7.69 12.96
C CYS A 9 4.27 7.23 12.02
N GLY A 10 4.10 5.91 11.86
CA GLY A 10 2.96 5.32 11.14
C GLY A 10 1.60 5.73 11.70
N GLN A 11 1.48 5.82 13.02
CA GLN A 11 0.25 6.27 13.69
C GLN A 11 0.11 7.79 13.71
N GLY A 12 1.22 8.53 13.66
CA GLY A 12 1.26 9.99 13.72
C GLY A 12 1.24 10.71 12.37
N GLY A 13 1.28 9.98 11.24
CA GLY A 13 1.36 10.60 9.90
C GLY A 13 2.73 11.21 9.56
N GLU A 14 3.74 11.02 10.41
CA GLU A 14 5.07 11.63 10.28
C GLU A 14 5.96 10.81 9.32
N TRP A 15 5.55 10.72 8.05
CA TRP A 15 6.22 9.88 7.05
C TRP A 15 7.67 10.31 6.76
N ARG A 16 7.96 11.61 6.85
CA ARG A 16 9.32 12.15 6.67
C ARG A 16 10.28 11.61 7.72
N VAL A 17 9.82 11.56 8.96
CA VAL A 17 10.60 11.01 10.09
C VAL A 17 10.71 9.50 9.93
N ALA A 18 9.63 8.82 9.52
CA ALA A 18 9.65 7.39 9.23
C ALA A 18 10.71 7.03 8.17
N LEU A 19 10.76 7.74 7.04
CA LEU A 19 11.76 7.53 5.98
C LEU A 19 13.19 7.80 6.43
N LYS A 20 13.40 8.87 7.22
CA LYS A 20 14.72 9.20 7.75
C LYS A 20 15.22 8.11 8.69
N LEU A 21 14.37 7.65 9.62
CA LEU A 21 14.68 6.55 10.52
C LEU A 21 14.94 5.24 9.77
N LEU A 22 14.19 4.99 8.68
CA LEU A 22 14.38 3.80 7.85
C LEU A 22 15.70 3.88 7.05
N SER A 23 16.12 5.07 6.63
CA SER A 23 17.43 5.31 6.00
C SER A 23 18.58 5.16 6.99
N ASP A 24 18.41 5.65 8.22
CA ASP A 24 19.39 5.48 9.30
C ASP A 24 19.54 4.01 9.70
N LEU A 25 18.45 3.23 9.69
CA LEU A 25 18.51 1.77 9.86
C LEU A 25 19.30 1.10 8.73
N ARG A 26 19.10 1.49 7.46
CA ARG A 26 19.90 0.99 6.33
C ARG A 26 21.39 1.30 6.45
N GLY A 27 21.75 2.45 7.01
CA GLY A 27 23.14 2.87 7.21
C GLY A 27 23.82 2.21 8.41
N GLY A 28 23.06 1.55 9.30
CA GLY A 28 23.56 0.86 10.48
C GLY A 28 23.77 -0.65 10.28
N HIS A 29 24.16 -1.34 11.35
CA HIS A 29 24.29 -2.80 11.38
C HIS A 29 22.96 -3.57 11.45
N PHE A 30 21.81 -2.87 11.48
CA PHE A 30 20.48 -3.48 11.65
C PHE A 30 19.66 -3.35 10.38
N ALA A 31 19.41 -4.48 9.71
CA ALA A 31 18.55 -4.49 8.52
C ALA A 31 17.11 -4.09 8.90
N PRO A 32 16.49 -3.16 8.16
CA PRO A 32 15.08 -2.81 8.38
C PRO A 32 14.19 -4.04 8.16
N ASP A 33 13.32 -4.32 9.12
CA ASP A 33 12.40 -5.45 9.09
C ASP A 33 11.10 -5.12 8.33
N VAL A 34 10.23 -6.12 8.18
CA VAL A 34 8.91 -5.98 7.52
C VAL A 34 8.07 -4.91 8.23
N VAL A 35 8.16 -4.85 9.56
CA VAL A 35 7.39 -3.93 10.40
C VAL A 35 7.77 -2.48 10.09
N SER A 36 9.07 -2.18 10.02
CA SER A 36 9.60 -0.85 9.73
C SER A 36 9.12 -0.32 8.38
N HIS A 37 9.20 -1.14 7.33
CA HIS A 37 8.70 -0.73 6.01
C HIS A 37 7.18 -0.58 6.00
N SER A 38 6.43 -1.52 6.58
CA SER A 38 4.97 -1.44 6.60
C SER A 38 4.45 -0.19 7.32
N ALA A 39 5.10 0.22 8.41
CA ALA A 39 4.77 1.42 9.15
C ALA A 39 5.12 2.69 8.36
N ALA A 40 6.28 2.73 7.69
CA ALA A 40 6.64 3.84 6.81
C ALA A 40 5.66 3.98 5.63
N ILE A 41 5.28 2.88 4.99
CA ILE A 41 4.29 2.88 3.90
C ILE A 41 2.92 3.33 4.38
N THR A 42 2.51 2.94 5.59
CA THR A 42 1.24 3.39 6.18
C THR A 42 1.26 4.89 6.49
N ALA A 43 2.38 5.42 6.98
CA ALA A 43 2.55 6.86 7.16
C ALA A 43 2.42 7.62 5.83
N LEU A 44 3.07 7.13 4.78
CA LEU A 44 3.01 7.70 3.43
C LEU A 44 1.61 7.65 2.85
N ALA A 45 0.87 6.56 3.10
CA ALA A 45 -0.50 6.42 2.66
C ALA A 45 -1.45 7.42 3.31
N GLY A 46 -1.24 7.73 4.59
CA GLY A 46 -2.02 8.75 5.30
C GLY A 46 -1.84 10.17 4.75
N ASP A 47 -0.66 10.47 4.19
CA ASP A 47 -0.33 11.79 3.66
C ASP A 47 -0.51 11.93 2.13
N GLY A 48 -0.91 10.84 1.45
CA GLY A 48 -1.08 10.84 -0.01
C GLY A 48 0.22 10.73 -0.81
N GLU A 49 1.33 10.34 -0.17
CA GLU A 49 2.62 10.17 -0.83
C GLU A 49 2.73 8.79 -1.49
N TRP A 50 1.90 8.56 -2.52
CA TRP A 50 1.74 7.27 -3.18
C TRP A 50 3.00 6.81 -3.94
N GLU A 51 3.76 7.73 -4.53
CA GLU A 51 4.99 7.41 -5.27
C GLU A 51 6.06 6.81 -4.35
N ALA A 52 6.29 7.45 -3.21
CA ALA A 52 7.22 6.97 -2.19
C ALA A 52 6.73 5.66 -1.55
N ALA A 53 5.42 5.51 -1.35
CA ALA A 53 4.82 4.27 -0.84
C ALA A 53 5.09 3.08 -1.78
N ILE A 54 4.95 3.28 -3.09
CA ILE A 54 5.26 2.25 -4.10
C ILE A 54 6.74 1.93 -4.12
N GLY A 55 7.61 2.95 -4.11
CA GLY A 55 9.06 2.75 -4.08
C GLY A 55 9.49 1.85 -2.92
N LEU A 56 8.96 2.08 -1.72
CA LEU A 56 9.21 1.21 -0.56
C LEU A 56 8.66 -0.21 -0.76
N VAL A 57 7.46 -0.37 -1.32
CA VAL A 57 6.89 -1.69 -1.61
C VAL A 57 7.72 -2.46 -2.65
N GLU A 58 8.30 -1.77 -3.64
CA GLU A 58 9.22 -2.32 -4.64
C GLU A 58 10.55 -2.77 -4.05
N GLU A 59 11.10 -2.01 -3.10
CA GLU A 59 12.29 -2.41 -2.36
C GLU A 59 12.06 -3.65 -1.48
N MET A 60 10.84 -3.88 -0.98
CA MET A 60 10.48 -5.04 -0.14
C MET A 60 10.39 -6.38 -0.90
N GLN A 61 11.21 -6.65 -1.92
CA GLN A 61 11.13 -7.83 -2.80
C GLN A 61 10.82 -9.16 -2.07
N ALA A 62 11.58 -9.51 -1.03
CA ALA A 62 11.45 -10.76 -0.28
C ALA A 62 10.50 -10.69 0.93
N SER A 63 10.17 -9.48 1.39
CA SER A 63 9.42 -9.23 2.63
C SER A 63 8.07 -8.53 2.42
N ARG A 64 7.66 -8.35 1.16
CA ARG A 64 6.43 -7.64 0.77
C ARG A 64 5.23 -8.34 1.40
N SER A 65 4.56 -7.64 2.32
CA SER A 65 3.37 -8.12 3.01
C SER A 65 2.09 -7.57 2.37
N ALA A 66 0.97 -8.29 2.53
CA ALA A 66 -0.34 -7.79 2.07
C ALA A 66 -0.71 -6.45 2.71
N ILE A 67 -0.28 -6.21 3.96
CA ILE A 67 -0.48 -4.95 4.67
C ILE A 67 0.25 -3.81 3.96
N ALA A 68 1.53 -4.00 3.65
CA ALA A 68 2.34 -2.99 2.96
C ALA A 68 1.75 -2.60 1.59
N VAL A 69 1.31 -3.59 0.80
CA VAL A 69 0.70 -3.32 -0.50
C VAL A 69 -0.68 -2.65 -0.36
N ASN A 70 -1.50 -3.08 0.61
CA ASN A 70 -2.80 -2.45 0.86
C ASN A 70 -2.64 -0.99 1.27
N SER A 71 -1.69 -0.68 2.15
CA SER A 71 -1.38 0.71 2.51
C SER A 71 -0.96 1.53 1.29
N ALA A 72 -0.11 1.00 0.41
CA ALA A 72 0.25 1.68 -0.83
C ALA A 72 -0.95 1.88 -1.79
N ILE A 73 -1.88 0.92 -1.85
CA ILE A 73 -3.12 1.06 -2.62
C ILE A 73 -4.01 2.17 -2.03
N SER A 74 -4.14 2.26 -0.70
CA SER A 74 -4.85 3.35 -0.04
C SER A 74 -4.21 4.71 -0.32
N ALA A 75 -2.88 4.80 -0.39
CA ALA A 75 -2.18 6.00 -0.83
C ALA A 75 -2.59 6.40 -2.26
N CYS A 76 -2.61 5.43 -3.17
CA CYS A 76 -3.03 5.65 -4.56
C CYS A 76 -4.49 6.11 -4.64
N GLU A 77 -5.36 5.56 -3.78
CA GLU A 77 -6.76 5.98 -3.69
C GLU A 77 -6.90 7.44 -3.24
N ALA A 78 -6.12 7.90 -2.27
CA ALA A 78 -6.15 9.29 -1.82
C ALA A 78 -5.83 10.26 -2.98
N CYS A 79 -4.94 9.87 -3.89
CA CYS A 79 -4.52 10.68 -5.04
C CYS A 79 -5.31 10.41 -6.33
N GLY A 80 -6.24 9.46 -6.35
CA GLY A 80 -6.97 9.07 -7.56
C GLY A 80 -6.11 8.33 -8.60
N GLU A 81 -4.96 7.80 -8.18
CA GLU A 81 -3.98 7.12 -9.04
C GLU A 81 -4.38 5.66 -9.27
N TRP A 82 -5.43 5.50 -10.07
CA TRP A 82 -6.00 4.20 -10.42
C TRP A 82 -5.03 3.26 -11.12
N ARG A 83 -4.06 3.79 -11.89
CA ARG A 83 -3.07 3.00 -12.64
C ARG A 83 -2.20 2.21 -11.67
N ALA A 84 -1.62 2.92 -10.71
CA ALA A 84 -0.81 2.34 -9.67
C ALA A 84 -1.62 1.39 -8.78
N ALA A 85 -2.80 1.80 -8.33
CA ALA A 85 -3.69 0.97 -7.50
C ALA A 85 -4.03 -0.37 -8.19
N THR A 86 -4.37 -0.33 -9.49
CA THR A 86 -4.69 -1.53 -10.27
C THR A 86 -3.47 -2.44 -10.43
N SER A 87 -2.29 -1.86 -10.66
CA SER A 87 -1.03 -2.61 -10.80
C SER A 87 -0.69 -3.34 -9.49
N LEU A 88 -0.74 -2.65 -8.36
CA LEU A 88 -0.49 -3.23 -7.04
C LEU A 88 -1.45 -4.38 -6.70
N MET A 89 -2.74 -4.25 -7.06
CA MET A 89 -3.72 -5.33 -6.89
C MET A 89 -3.41 -6.56 -7.77
N GLN A 90 -2.90 -6.35 -8.99
CA GLN A 90 -2.43 -7.45 -9.84
C GLN A 90 -1.19 -8.11 -9.25
N ASP A 91 -0.27 -7.32 -8.71
CA ASP A 91 0.93 -7.78 -8.02
C ASP A 91 0.60 -8.68 -6.82
N LEU A 92 -0.39 -8.30 -5.99
CA LEU A 92 -0.87 -9.14 -4.89
C LEU A 92 -1.29 -10.52 -5.39
N ARG A 93 -2.10 -10.57 -6.45
CA ARG A 93 -2.56 -11.83 -7.06
C ARG A 93 -1.42 -12.66 -7.61
N SER A 94 -0.46 -12.02 -8.31
CA SER A 94 0.69 -12.72 -8.89
C SER A 94 1.55 -13.42 -7.83
N ARG A 95 1.60 -12.86 -6.63
CA ARG A 95 2.36 -13.38 -5.47
C ARG A 95 1.55 -14.33 -4.60
N ALA A 96 0.38 -14.79 -5.06
CA ALA A 96 -0.58 -15.60 -4.30
C ALA A 96 -1.03 -14.96 -2.96
N LEU A 97 -0.84 -13.64 -2.80
CA LEU A 97 -1.40 -12.88 -1.70
C LEU A 97 -2.85 -12.54 -2.05
N ARG A 98 -3.79 -12.94 -1.20
CA ARG A 98 -5.21 -12.71 -1.47
C ARG A 98 -5.57 -11.23 -1.27
N PRO A 99 -6.01 -10.50 -2.32
CA PRO A 99 -6.63 -9.19 -2.13
C PRO A 99 -7.88 -9.37 -1.26
N THR A 100 -8.09 -8.45 -0.33
CA THR A 100 -9.28 -8.45 0.53
C THR A 100 -10.36 -7.56 -0.06
N ILE A 101 -11.57 -7.58 0.51
CA ILE A 101 -12.66 -6.65 0.14
C ILE A 101 -12.16 -5.20 0.20
N ILE A 102 -11.40 -4.86 1.24
CA ILE A 102 -10.78 -3.53 1.41
C ILE A 102 -9.90 -3.19 0.20
N THR A 103 -9.07 -4.12 -0.26
CA THR A 103 -8.21 -3.91 -1.45
C THR A 103 -9.04 -3.62 -2.69
N PHE A 104 -10.14 -4.35 -2.91
CA PHE A 104 -10.97 -4.10 -4.08
C PHE A 104 -11.71 -2.77 -4.00
N ASN A 105 -12.32 -2.46 -2.84
CA ASN A 105 -13.06 -1.22 -2.63
C ASN A 105 -12.14 0.01 -2.76
N THR A 106 -10.91 -0.06 -2.23
CA THR A 106 -9.92 1.02 -2.39
C THR A 106 -9.50 1.21 -3.85
N VAL A 107 -9.31 0.13 -4.63
CA VAL A 107 -9.03 0.27 -6.07
C VAL A 107 -10.24 0.82 -6.85
N ILE A 108 -11.46 0.42 -6.48
CA ILE A 108 -12.69 0.95 -7.07
C ILE A 108 -12.78 2.45 -6.81
N SER A 109 -12.63 2.89 -5.55
CA SER A 109 -12.62 4.31 -5.17
C SER A 109 -11.54 5.09 -5.92
N ALA A 110 -10.33 4.52 -6.06
CA ALA A 110 -9.26 5.12 -6.88
C ALA A 110 -9.67 5.28 -8.36
N CYS A 111 -10.34 4.26 -8.94
CA CYS A 111 -10.84 4.30 -10.31
C CYS A 111 -11.97 5.32 -10.49
N GLU A 112 -12.87 5.44 -9.52
CA GLU A 112 -13.95 6.44 -9.53
C GLU A 112 -13.38 7.86 -9.51
N LYS A 113 -12.44 8.14 -8.61
CA LYS A 113 -11.73 9.43 -8.56
C LYS A 113 -10.96 9.73 -9.84
N GLY A 114 -10.41 8.68 -10.48
CA GLY A 114 -9.76 8.76 -11.78
C GLY A 114 -10.68 8.80 -13.00
N GLY A 115 -12.01 8.81 -12.81
CA GLY A 115 -13.02 8.81 -13.88
C GLY A 115 -13.09 7.53 -14.71
N GLN A 116 -12.53 6.42 -14.23
CA GLN A 116 -12.41 5.15 -14.94
C GLN A 116 -13.55 4.17 -14.60
N TRP A 117 -14.79 4.56 -14.88
CA TRP A 117 -15.98 3.76 -14.56
C TRP A 117 -16.00 2.38 -15.24
N GLU A 118 -15.44 2.25 -16.45
CA GLU A 118 -15.35 0.97 -17.17
C GLU A 118 -14.52 -0.06 -16.38
N ARG A 119 -13.46 0.42 -15.71
CA ARG A 119 -12.60 -0.41 -14.86
C ARG A 119 -13.28 -0.76 -13.55
N VAL A 120 -14.04 0.16 -12.98
CA VAL A 120 -14.87 -0.11 -11.80
C VAL A 120 -15.80 -1.30 -12.08
N LEU A 121 -16.52 -1.28 -13.21
CA LEU A 121 -17.39 -2.39 -13.62
C LEU A 121 -16.61 -3.69 -13.82
N SER A 122 -15.45 -3.64 -14.48
CA SER A 122 -14.60 -4.83 -14.66
C SER A 122 -14.13 -5.42 -13.32
N ILE A 123 -13.79 -4.56 -12.36
CA ILE A 123 -13.36 -4.99 -11.02
C ILE A 123 -14.53 -5.56 -10.22
N LEU A 124 -15.72 -4.94 -10.28
CA LEU A 124 -16.94 -5.43 -9.61
C LEU A 124 -17.38 -6.80 -10.15
N VAL A 125 -17.37 -6.99 -11.47
CA VAL A 125 -17.67 -8.30 -12.09
C VAL A 125 -16.68 -9.36 -11.63
N ARG A 126 -15.40 -8.99 -11.52
CA ARG A 126 -14.36 -9.90 -11.00
C ARG A 126 -14.56 -10.19 -9.51
N MET A 127 -14.92 -9.20 -8.70
CA MET A 127 -15.25 -9.39 -7.28
C MET A 127 -16.39 -10.38 -7.13
N ALA A 128 -17.46 -10.26 -7.92
CA ALA A 128 -18.62 -11.16 -7.88
C ALA A 128 -18.30 -12.59 -8.38
N SER A 129 -17.27 -12.74 -9.22
CA SER A 129 -16.82 -14.05 -9.72
C SER A 129 -15.89 -14.77 -8.74
N THR A 130 -15.15 -14.01 -7.93
CA THR A 130 -14.55 -14.53 -6.70
C THR A 130 -15.64 -14.58 -5.62
N ASP A 131 -15.64 -15.53 -4.70
CA ASP A 131 -16.67 -15.61 -3.62
C ASP A 131 -16.48 -14.50 -2.56
N ILE A 132 -16.20 -13.27 -3.00
CA ILE A 132 -15.84 -12.11 -2.21
C ILE A 132 -16.95 -11.09 -2.44
N ALA A 133 -17.99 -11.17 -1.60
CA ALA A 133 -19.11 -10.24 -1.66
C ALA A 133 -18.62 -8.80 -1.35
N PRO A 134 -18.92 -7.80 -2.19
CA PRO A 134 -18.78 -6.40 -1.82
C PRO A 134 -19.83 -6.06 -0.74
N ASP A 135 -19.43 -5.30 0.28
CA ASP A 135 -20.31 -4.63 1.26
C ASP A 135 -21.03 -3.45 0.59
#